data_AF-A0A1D6EC62-F1
#
_entry.id   AF-A0A1D6EC62-F1
#
_cell.length_a   1.000
_cell.length_b   1.000
_cell.length_c   1.000
_cell.angle_alpha   90.00
_cell.angle_beta   90.00
_cell.angle_gamma   90.00
#
_symmetry.space_group_name_H-M   'P 1'
#
loop_
_entity.id
_entity.type
_entity.pdbx_description
1 polymer ?
#
loop_
_entity_poly.entity_id
_entity_poly.type
_entity_poly.pdbx_seq_one_letter_code
_entity_poly.pdbx_strand_id
1 'polypeptide(L)'
;MALRSPDLRWLGSLTRPGRLAPSPLAALASPRRRRRAPSPSPSPSDSSTPSTAPTSDSGPGAEGMEGLEWKKISAKRFGIKESMIPPEAWNVLHRLRSRGYDVYLVGGCVRDLIMKKTPKDFDIITTADLRQVKDTFLGSAVIVGRRFPICHVHENNSIVEVSSFNTCARGSSGSQIYNSKSQNCSKNDFVRWKNCQRRDFTINGLMFNPYSEKIYDYLGGIEDIKKAKVRTVIPAGTSFQEDCARILRAIRIAARLGFSFPKETAYYVRTLACSVARLDKARILMEMNYMLAYGSAEASLRLLWRFGLLEHLLPFQAAYFSSTRFKRKDKGTNMLLVSFILALVYCCYVD
;
A
#
# COMPACT_ATOMS: atom_id res chain seq x y z
N MET A 1 -1.04 -36.81 36.78
CA MET A 1 -2.09 -37.62 36.12
C MET A 1 -2.01 -37.35 34.63
N ALA A 2 -1.48 -38.33 33.89
CA ALA A 2 -1.38 -38.33 32.43
C ALA A 2 -2.73 -38.75 31.80
N LEU A 3 -2.92 -38.45 30.51
CA LEU A 3 -3.58 -39.24 29.45
C LEU A 3 -3.69 -38.31 28.21
N ARG A 4 -2.74 -38.36 27.26
CA ARG A 4 -2.60 -39.25 26.08
C ARG A 4 -3.63 -38.98 24.97
N SER A 5 -3.09 -38.51 23.84
CA SER A 5 -3.63 -38.55 22.47
C SER A 5 -3.92 -39.98 22.00
N PRO A 6 -4.59 -40.11 20.83
CA PRO A 6 -4.24 -41.17 19.89
C PRO A 6 -3.89 -40.63 18.50
N ASP A 7 -2.75 -41.11 18.00
CA ASP A 7 -2.36 -41.17 16.59
C ASP A 7 -3.29 -42.09 15.79
N LEU A 8 -3.50 -41.78 14.50
CA LEU A 8 -3.81 -42.79 13.49
C LEU A 8 -3.06 -42.48 12.19
N ARG A 9 -2.00 -43.27 11.96
CA ARG A 9 -1.40 -43.51 10.63
C ARG A 9 -2.00 -44.79 10.08
N TRP A 10 -2.31 -44.82 8.79
CA TRP A 10 -2.39 -46.05 8.00
C TRP A 10 -1.69 -45.83 6.66
N LEU A 11 -0.92 -46.85 6.26
CA LEU A 11 -0.06 -46.95 5.08
C LEU A 11 -0.66 -47.98 4.10
N GLY A 12 -0.32 -47.86 2.80
CA GLY A 12 -0.47 -48.90 1.76
C GLY A 12 -1.31 -48.41 0.56
N SER A 13 -0.77 -47.88 -0.54
CA SER A 13 0.08 -48.43 -1.62
C SER A 13 -0.64 -49.35 -2.63
N LEU A 14 -0.36 -49.09 -3.93
CA LEU A 14 -0.70 -49.85 -5.16
C LEU A 14 -2.11 -49.54 -5.70
N THR A 15 -2.38 -49.25 -6.99
CA THR A 15 -1.70 -49.45 -8.29
C THR A 15 -2.30 -48.50 -9.34
N ARG A 16 -1.56 -48.19 -10.40
CA ARG A 16 -2.07 -47.57 -11.65
C ARG A 16 -2.81 -48.61 -12.51
N PRO A 17 -3.84 -48.18 -13.26
CA PRO A 17 -3.79 -48.21 -14.74
C PRO A 17 -4.32 -46.87 -15.29
N GLY A 18 -4.03 -46.36 -16.47
CA GLY A 18 -3.87 -46.95 -17.79
C GLY A 18 -4.48 -45.91 -18.75
N ARG A 19 -3.77 -45.58 -19.83
CA ARG A 19 -4.16 -44.58 -20.82
C ARG A 19 -5.48 -44.95 -21.50
N LEU A 20 -6.35 -43.97 -21.76
CA LEU A 20 -7.36 -44.03 -22.80
C LEU A 20 -7.19 -42.85 -23.76
N ALA A 21 -7.19 -43.19 -25.05
CA ALA A 21 -6.96 -42.35 -26.21
C ALA A 21 -8.17 -41.45 -26.54
N PRO A 22 -8.00 -40.37 -27.33
CA PRO A 22 -9.10 -39.54 -27.79
C PRO A 22 -9.70 -40.12 -29.10
N SER A 23 -11.02 -39.98 -29.27
CA SER A 23 -11.73 -40.23 -30.54
C SER A 23 -12.20 -38.92 -31.21
N PRO A 24 -12.47 -38.93 -32.54
CA PRO A 24 -12.31 -37.77 -33.42
C PRO A 24 -13.60 -37.22 -34.08
N LEU A 25 -13.42 -36.17 -34.91
CA LEU A 25 -14.33 -35.55 -35.92
C LEU A 25 -15.42 -34.61 -35.35
N ALA A 26 -15.73 -33.43 -35.91
CA ALA A 26 -15.57 -32.85 -37.25
C ALA A 26 -15.46 -31.29 -37.13
N ALA A 27 -14.48 -30.62 -37.75
CA ALA A 27 -14.49 -30.03 -39.10
C ALA A 27 -15.61 -28.99 -39.36
N LEU A 28 -15.22 -27.71 -39.53
CA LEU A 28 -15.47 -26.91 -40.74
C LEU A 28 -14.97 -25.45 -40.62
N ALA A 29 -14.53 -24.95 -41.78
CA ALA A 29 -14.41 -23.54 -42.19
C ALA A 29 -13.08 -22.78 -41.92
N SER A 30 -12.21 -22.82 -42.94
CA SER A 30 -11.23 -21.78 -43.31
C SER A 30 -11.92 -20.41 -43.54
N PRO A 31 -11.19 -19.26 -43.54
CA PRO A 31 -10.65 -18.78 -44.82
C PRO A 31 -9.36 -17.92 -44.79
N ARG A 32 -8.58 -18.10 -45.87
CA ARG A 32 -7.94 -17.10 -46.74
C ARG A 32 -6.91 -16.08 -46.18
N ARG A 33 -5.66 -16.35 -46.59
CA ARG A 33 -4.59 -15.39 -46.96
C ARG A 33 -5.13 -14.08 -47.55
N ARG A 34 -4.66 -12.93 -47.03
CA ARG A 34 -4.69 -11.63 -47.73
C ARG A 34 -3.32 -11.31 -48.33
N ARG A 35 -3.36 -10.97 -49.63
CA ARG A 35 -2.26 -10.48 -50.47
C ARG A 35 -1.91 -9.02 -50.15
N ARG A 36 -0.63 -8.68 -50.38
CA ARG A 36 -0.04 -7.33 -50.50
C ARG A 36 -0.37 -6.70 -51.86
N ALA A 37 -0.54 -5.37 -51.88
CA ALA A 37 -0.08 -4.38 -52.89
C ALA A 37 -0.83 -3.02 -52.67
N PRO A 38 -0.45 -1.89 -53.31
CA PRO A 38 0.81 -1.14 -53.20
C PRO A 38 0.58 0.35 -52.83
N SER A 39 1.68 1.10 -52.67
CA SER A 39 1.80 2.56 -52.44
C SER A 39 1.31 3.45 -53.58
N PRO A 40 1.13 4.76 -53.32
CA PRO A 40 1.79 5.78 -54.17
C PRO A 40 2.48 6.91 -53.37
N SER A 41 3.42 7.57 -54.05
CA SER A 41 4.27 8.70 -53.63
C SER A 41 3.78 10.04 -54.28
N PRO A 42 4.52 11.17 -54.32
CA PRO A 42 4.33 12.33 -53.44
C PRO A 42 4.14 13.70 -54.15
N SER A 43 4.05 14.78 -53.34
CA SER A 43 4.41 16.22 -53.58
C SER A 43 3.31 17.20 -54.10
N PRO A 44 3.50 18.55 -54.07
CA PRO A 44 4.09 19.46 -53.04
C PRO A 44 3.31 20.80 -52.80
N SER A 45 3.86 21.62 -51.88
CA SER A 45 3.92 23.12 -51.80
C SER A 45 2.66 23.99 -51.59
N ASP A 46 2.67 24.80 -50.50
CA ASP A 46 2.71 26.29 -50.50
C ASP A 46 2.53 26.83 -49.06
N SER A 47 3.49 27.58 -48.49
CA SER A 47 3.56 29.07 -48.34
C SER A 47 2.27 29.69 -47.73
N SER A 48 2.23 30.64 -46.77
CA SER A 48 3.17 31.52 -46.09
C SER A 48 2.45 32.29 -44.93
N THR A 49 3.18 32.64 -43.85
CA THR A 49 3.05 33.85 -42.98
C THR A 49 1.87 34.10 -42.00
N PRO A 50 2.02 34.99 -40.98
CA PRO A 50 1.73 34.70 -39.56
C PRO A 50 0.57 35.51 -38.94
N SER A 51 0.09 35.13 -37.75
CA SER A 51 -0.68 36.04 -36.88
C SER A 51 -0.86 35.48 -35.45
N THR A 52 -0.29 36.20 -34.48
CA THR A 52 -0.84 36.63 -33.17
C THR A 52 -1.85 35.76 -32.40
N ALA A 53 -1.48 35.46 -31.14
CA ALA A 53 -2.31 34.92 -30.04
C ALA A 53 -3.44 35.91 -29.62
N PRO A 54 -4.47 35.56 -28.79
CA PRO A 54 -4.30 34.98 -27.44
C PRO A 54 -5.42 34.04 -26.92
N THR A 55 -5.27 33.66 -25.63
CA THR A 55 -6.26 33.26 -24.60
C THR A 55 -6.35 31.77 -24.20
N SER A 56 -5.66 31.50 -23.09
CA SER A 56 -6.13 30.79 -21.88
C SER A 56 -7.09 29.60 -22.02
N ASP A 57 -6.55 28.41 -21.79
CA ASP A 57 -7.27 27.41 -21.00
C ASP A 57 -6.32 26.77 -19.98
N SER A 58 -6.33 27.35 -18.78
CA SER A 58 -5.68 26.83 -17.59
C SER A 58 -6.45 25.62 -17.08
N GLY A 59 -5.98 24.43 -17.44
CA GLY A 59 -6.40 23.17 -16.80
C GLY A 59 -6.21 23.23 -15.28
N PRO A 60 -6.95 22.41 -14.51
CA PRO A 60 -7.02 22.55 -13.06
C PRO A 60 -5.64 22.35 -12.45
N GLY A 61 -5.16 23.42 -11.83
CA GLY A 61 -3.79 23.60 -11.38
C GLY A 61 -3.25 22.42 -10.59
N ALA A 62 -2.05 22.02 -11.01
CA ALA A 62 -1.04 21.51 -10.08
C ALA A 62 -0.80 22.61 -9.03
N GLU A 63 -1.56 22.57 -7.93
CA GLU A 63 -1.17 23.30 -6.72
C GLU A 63 0.25 22.85 -6.38
N GLY A 64 1.18 23.79 -6.50
CA GLY A 64 2.61 23.54 -6.54
C GLY A 64 3.10 22.72 -5.36
N MET A 65 4.02 21.79 -5.65
CA MET A 65 5.07 21.49 -4.68
C MET A 65 5.93 22.76 -4.54
N GLU A 66 5.48 23.72 -3.73
CA GLU A 66 6.43 24.58 -3.03
C GLU A 66 7.47 23.67 -2.39
N GLY A 67 8.75 23.95 -2.60
CA GLY A 67 9.85 23.04 -2.29
C GLY A 67 9.71 22.48 -0.88
N LEU A 68 9.35 21.19 -0.78
CA LEU A 68 9.18 20.51 0.50
C LEU A 68 10.54 20.47 1.20
N GLU A 69 10.69 21.34 2.20
CA GLU A 69 11.90 21.37 3.00
C GLU A 69 11.99 20.10 3.85
N TRP A 70 13.18 19.49 3.88
CA TRP A 70 13.43 18.29 4.67
C TRP A 70 13.48 18.64 6.16
N LYS A 71 12.58 18.04 6.94
CA LYS A 71 12.42 18.36 8.35
C LYS A 71 13.01 17.25 9.23
N LYS A 72 13.87 17.66 10.17
CA LYS A 72 14.38 16.81 11.27
C LYS A 72 13.84 17.38 12.57
N ILE A 73 12.92 16.66 13.22
CA ILE A 73 12.16 17.17 14.36
C ILE A 73 12.43 16.29 15.57
N SER A 74 12.60 16.90 16.75
CA SER A 74 12.71 16.13 18.00
C SER A 74 11.39 15.41 18.31
N ALA A 75 11.48 14.12 18.63
CA ALA A 75 10.35 13.29 19.01
C ALA A 75 9.66 13.78 20.30
N LYS A 76 10.39 14.50 21.17
CA LYS A 76 9.86 15.14 22.38
C LYS A 76 8.72 16.11 22.08
N ARG A 77 8.75 16.78 20.91
CA ARG A 77 7.68 17.69 20.47
C ARG A 77 6.31 17.00 20.37
N PHE A 78 6.31 15.70 20.12
CA PHE A 78 5.09 14.89 20.02
C PHE A 78 4.82 14.07 21.30
N GLY A 79 5.69 14.17 22.31
CA GLY A 79 5.58 13.39 23.55
C GLY A 79 5.87 11.91 23.36
N ILE A 80 6.60 11.53 22.30
CA ILE A 80 6.99 10.14 22.06
C ILE A 80 8.07 9.76 23.07
N LYS A 81 7.84 8.64 23.76
CA LYS A 81 8.75 8.08 24.76
C LYS A 81 9.18 6.68 24.34
N GLU A 82 10.33 6.23 24.81
CA GLU A 82 10.82 4.86 24.64
C GLU A 82 9.81 3.82 25.13
N SER A 83 9.13 4.08 26.25
CA SER A 83 8.10 3.22 26.82
C SER A 83 6.89 2.98 25.92
N MET A 84 6.74 3.72 24.82
CA MET A 84 5.69 3.51 23.82
C MET A 84 6.08 2.44 22.78
N ILE A 85 7.34 2.01 22.78
CA ILE A 85 7.85 0.94 21.91
C ILE A 85 7.78 -0.37 22.70
N PRO A 86 7.11 -1.41 22.17
CA PRO A 86 7.05 -2.71 22.82
C PRO A 86 8.46 -3.29 23.05
N PRO A 87 8.68 -4.00 24.17
CA PRO A 87 9.97 -4.62 24.49
C PRO A 87 10.53 -5.47 23.35
N GLU A 88 9.67 -6.18 22.62
CA GLU A 88 10.04 -7.05 21.50
C GLU A 88 10.65 -6.25 20.35
N ALA A 89 10.01 -5.13 19.96
CA ALA A 89 10.52 -4.24 18.94
C ALA A 89 11.81 -3.54 19.41
N TRP A 90 11.86 -3.16 20.69
CA TRP A 90 13.05 -2.56 21.29
C TRP A 90 14.27 -3.50 21.28
N ASN A 91 14.07 -4.77 21.62
CA ASN A 91 15.12 -5.79 21.58
C ASN A 91 15.70 -5.94 20.16
N VAL A 92 14.84 -5.97 19.14
CA VAL A 92 15.28 -6.05 17.74
C VAL A 92 16.08 -4.82 17.35
N LEU A 93 15.60 -3.62 17.69
CA LEU A 93 16.33 -2.36 17.48
C LEU A 93 17.71 -2.39 18.17
N HIS A 94 17.76 -2.84 19.43
CA HIS A 94 18.96 -2.89 20.23
C HIS A 94 20.01 -3.86 19.71
N ARG A 95 19.61 -5.09 19.36
CA ARG A 95 20.53 -6.11 18.82
C ARG A 95 21.09 -5.74 17.45
N LEU A 96 20.32 -5.07 16.61
CA LEU A 96 20.84 -4.53 15.35
C LEU A 96 21.78 -3.35 15.59
N ARG A 97 21.43 -2.46 16.53
CA ARG A 97 22.26 -1.30 16.86
C ARG A 97 23.60 -1.70 17.47
N SER A 98 23.64 -2.69 18.35
CA SER A 98 24.87 -3.18 18.99
C SER A 98 25.86 -3.80 17.99
N ARG A 99 25.38 -4.22 16.82
CA ARG A 99 26.22 -4.66 15.69
C ARG A 99 26.67 -3.51 14.76
N GLY A 100 26.40 -2.27 15.12
CA GLY A 100 26.83 -1.08 14.38
C GLY A 100 25.89 -0.65 13.25
N TYR A 101 24.68 -1.23 13.15
CA TYR A 101 23.71 -0.82 12.14
C TYR A 101 22.89 0.40 12.60
N ASP A 102 22.46 1.20 11.64
CA ASP A 102 21.47 2.24 11.88
C ASP A 102 20.08 1.66 11.75
N VAL A 103 19.21 1.96 12.71
CA VAL A 103 17.84 1.44 12.77
C VAL A 103 16.83 2.58 12.89
N TYR A 104 15.67 2.40 12.27
CA TYR A 104 14.57 3.35 12.28
C TYR A 104 13.24 2.62 12.36
N LEU A 105 12.32 3.14 13.15
CA LEU A 105 10.90 2.83 13.05
C LEU A 105 10.30 3.58 11.86
N VAL A 106 9.39 2.95 11.12
CA VAL A 106 8.85 3.53 9.88
C VAL A 106 7.37 3.24 9.69
N GLY A 107 6.71 4.03 8.83
CA GLY A 107 5.38 3.70 8.36
C GLY A 107 4.29 4.02 9.38
N GLY A 108 3.39 3.04 9.55
CA GLY A 108 2.17 3.25 10.31
C GLY A 108 2.41 3.53 11.79
N CYS A 109 3.45 2.95 12.37
CA CYS A 109 3.78 3.11 13.79
C CYS A 109 4.20 4.54 14.12
N VAL A 110 5.05 5.16 13.29
CA VAL A 110 5.53 6.54 13.50
C VAL A 110 4.37 7.52 13.43
N ARG A 111 3.49 7.37 12.44
CA ARG A 111 2.27 8.17 12.31
C ARG A 111 1.39 8.02 13.56
N ASP A 112 1.11 6.79 13.97
CA ASP A 112 0.20 6.52 15.09
C ASP A 112 0.78 7.09 16.40
N LEU A 113 2.10 6.96 16.62
CA LEU A 113 2.81 7.60 17.75
C LEU A 113 2.68 9.13 17.74
N ILE A 114 2.88 9.78 16.58
CA ILE A 114 2.71 11.24 16.43
C ILE A 114 1.26 11.67 16.74
N MET A 115 0.29 10.83 16.37
CA MET A 115 -1.13 11.05 16.64
C MET A 115 -1.55 10.64 18.06
N LYS A 116 -0.61 10.21 18.92
CA LYS A 116 -0.87 9.69 20.28
C LYS A 116 -1.85 8.52 20.28
N LYS A 117 -1.82 7.70 19.24
CA LYS A 117 -2.56 6.44 19.12
C LYS A 117 -1.61 5.27 19.31
N THR A 118 -2.12 4.16 19.82
CA THR A 118 -1.34 2.92 19.93
C THR A 118 -1.11 2.33 18.54
N PRO A 119 0.15 2.15 18.10
CA PRO A 119 0.47 1.43 16.87
C PRO A 119 -0.02 -0.02 16.91
N LYS A 120 -0.36 -0.58 15.75
CA LYS A 120 -0.73 -2.00 15.63
C LYS A 120 0.48 -2.91 15.51
N ASP A 121 1.46 -2.43 14.76
CA ASP A 121 2.68 -3.08 14.34
C ASP A 121 3.83 -2.08 14.49
N PHE A 122 5.06 -2.59 14.61
CA PHE A 122 6.27 -1.79 14.67
C PHE A 122 7.24 -2.28 13.59
N ASP A 123 7.21 -1.61 12.44
CA ASP A 123 8.10 -1.91 11.33
C ASP A 123 9.45 -1.24 11.55
N ILE A 124 10.53 -2.01 11.38
CA ILE A 124 11.91 -1.55 11.49
C ILE A 124 12.53 -1.55 10.11
N ILE A 125 13.28 -0.49 9.79
CA ILE A 125 14.22 -0.48 8.67
C ILE A 125 15.64 -0.28 9.17
N THR A 126 16.59 -0.99 8.57
CA THR A 126 18.00 -0.99 8.97
C THR A 126 18.95 -0.85 7.79
N THR A 127 20.17 -0.38 8.06
CA THR A 127 21.29 -0.41 7.10
C THR A 127 21.89 -1.80 6.91
N ALA A 128 21.57 -2.76 7.80
CA ALA A 128 21.94 -4.16 7.61
C ALA A 128 21.24 -4.75 6.38
N ASP A 129 21.93 -5.62 5.65
CA ASP A 129 21.31 -6.48 4.65
C ASP A 129 20.44 -7.55 5.31
N LEU A 130 19.41 -8.04 4.61
CA LEU A 130 18.50 -9.05 5.18
C LEU A 130 19.22 -10.34 5.63
N ARG A 131 20.34 -10.69 4.98
CA ARG A 131 21.19 -11.80 5.43
C ARG A 131 21.87 -11.49 6.76
N GLN A 132 22.42 -10.29 6.92
CA GLN A 132 23.01 -9.83 8.18
C GLN A 132 21.98 -9.72 9.30
N VAL A 133 20.74 -9.32 8.98
CA VAL A 133 19.61 -9.39 9.94
C VAL A 133 19.38 -10.84 10.35
N LYS A 134 19.27 -11.77 9.41
CA LYS A 134 19.11 -13.21 9.70
C LYS A 134 20.25 -13.76 10.57
N ASP A 135 21.50 -13.39 10.29
CA ASP A 135 22.67 -13.78 11.07
C ASP A 135 22.70 -13.13 12.47
N THR A 136 21.94 -12.05 12.66
CA THR A 136 21.74 -11.43 13.98
C THR A 136 20.76 -12.22 14.82
N PHE A 137 19.72 -12.76 14.21
CA PHE A 137 18.66 -13.49 14.90
C PHE A 137 18.64 -14.96 14.43
N LEU A 138 19.78 -15.64 14.52
CA LEU A 138 19.91 -17.05 14.14
C LEU A 138 18.85 -17.90 14.87
N GLY A 139 18.11 -18.70 14.10
CA GLY A 139 17.00 -19.53 14.61
C GLY A 139 15.66 -18.80 14.76
N SER A 140 15.66 -17.47 14.84
CA SER A 140 14.46 -16.66 15.08
C SER A 140 14.11 -15.70 13.94
N ALA A 141 14.87 -15.69 12.84
CA ALA A 141 14.62 -14.83 11.69
C ALA A 141 14.39 -15.59 10.39
N VAL A 142 13.32 -15.20 9.68
CA VAL A 142 12.95 -15.77 8.38
C VAL A 142 12.80 -14.65 7.36
N ILE A 143 13.46 -14.79 6.20
CA ILE A 143 13.26 -13.87 5.08
C ILE A 143 12.04 -14.34 4.29
N VAL A 144 11.05 -13.48 4.14
CA VAL A 144 9.81 -13.74 3.43
C VAL A 144 9.63 -12.76 2.27
N GLY A 145 8.80 -13.13 1.30
CA GLY A 145 8.51 -12.29 0.13
C GLY A 145 9.53 -12.45 -1.00
N ARG A 146 9.04 -12.69 -2.22
CA ARG A 146 9.89 -12.84 -3.42
C ARG A 146 10.24 -11.50 -4.07
N ARG A 147 9.23 -10.64 -4.27
CA ARG A 147 9.38 -9.33 -4.95
C ARG A 147 9.86 -8.24 -4.01
N PHE A 148 9.38 -8.26 -2.77
CA PHE A 148 9.71 -7.32 -1.71
C PHE A 148 10.16 -8.12 -0.50
N PRO A 149 11.42 -8.59 -0.49
CA PRO A 149 11.88 -9.42 0.60
C PRO A 149 11.99 -8.58 1.88
N ILE A 150 11.43 -9.10 2.97
CA ILE A 150 11.52 -8.56 4.33
C ILE A 150 11.92 -9.69 5.27
N CYS A 151 12.45 -9.36 6.44
CA CYS A 151 12.80 -10.33 7.45
C CYS A 151 11.79 -10.28 8.60
N HIS A 152 11.11 -11.39 8.86
CA HIS A 152 10.30 -11.58 10.06
C HIS A 152 11.21 -12.06 11.17
N VAL A 153 11.32 -11.29 12.25
CA VAL A 153 12.05 -11.65 13.46
C VAL A 153 11.05 -12.06 14.53
N HIS A 154 11.14 -13.30 14.99
CA HIS A 154 10.30 -13.87 16.04
C HIS A 154 10.93 -13.57 17.40
N GLU A 155 10.24 -12.79 18.22
CA GLU A 155 10.66 -12.38 19.55
C GLU A 155 9.48 -12.54 20.51
N ASN A 156 9.60 -13.39 21.53
CA ASN A 156 8.58 -13.62 22.59
C ASN A 156 7.13 -13.72 22.06
N ASN A 157 6.89 -14.64 21.11
CA ASN A 157 5.60 -14.87 20.44
C ASN A 157 5.08 -13.71 19.56
N SER A 158 5.85 -12.64 19.42
CA SER A 158 5.56 -11.55 18.49
C SER A 158 6.43 -11.65 17.25
N ILE A 159 5.93 -11.10 16.14
CA ILE A 159 6.68 -10.99 14.89
C ILE A 159 6.97 -9.51 14.66
N VAL A 160 8.25 -9.18 14.54
CA VAL A 160 8.73 -7.83 14.18
C VAL A 160 9.21 -7.85 12.75
N GLU A 161 8.65 -6.99 11.91
CA GLU A 161 9.05 -6.86 10.51
C GLU A 161 10.29 -5.98 10.39
N VAL A 162 11.35 -6.53 9.78
CA VAL A 162 12.63 -5.84 9.54
C VAL A 162 12.90 -5.77 8.04
N SER A 163 13.01 -4.56 7.53
CA SER A 163 13.39 -4.26 6.14
C SER A 163 14.80 -3.67 6.06
N SER A 164 15.43 -3.77 4.88
CA SER A 164 16.75 -3.16 4.63
C SER A 164 16.64 -1.99 3.65
N PHE A 165 17.46 -0.95 3.83
CA PHE A 165 17.63 0.11 2.82
C PHE A 165 18.20 -0.42 1.50
N ASN A 166 18.97 -1.51 1.54
CA ASN A 166 19.63 -2.09 0.38
C ASN A 166 18.71 -3.02 -0.42
N THR A 167 17.52 -3.34 0.11
CA THR A 167 16.52 -4.12 -0.61
C THR A 167 15.94 -3.28 -1.75
N CYS A 168 16.54 -3.40 -2.93
CA CYS A 168 15.91 -2.97 -4.17
C CYS A 168 14.82 -3.97 -4.56
N ALA A 169 13.59 -3.48 -4.73
CA ALA A 169 12.58 -4.21 -5.46
C ALA A 169 13.14 -4.55 -6.85
N ARG A 170 13.27 -5.84 -7.17
CA ARG A 170 13.65 -6.31 -8.51
C ARG A 170 12.62 -5.76 -9.50
N GLY A 171 12.98 -4.73 -10.27
CA GLY A 171 12.11 -4.16 -11.31
C GLY A 171 12.01 -2.62 -11.34
N SER A 172 12.47 -1.89 -10.32
CA SER A 172 12.50 -0.42 -10.40
C SER A 172 13.84 0.08 -10.95
N SER A 173 14.06 -0.15 -12.25
CA SER A 173 15.08 0.52 -13.05
C SER A 173 14.62 1.95 -13.44
N GLY A 174 14.10 2.70 -12.48
CA GLY A 174 13.72 4.09 -12.66
C GLY A 174 14.81 4.98 -12.11
N SER A 175 15.76 5.37 -12.95
CA SER A 175 16.65 6.50 -12.68
C SER A 175 15.82 7.79 -12.75
N GLN A 176 15.01 8.05 -11.73
CA GLN A 176 14.40 9.37 -11.52
C GLN A 176 15.34 10.17 -10.65
N ILE A 177 16.27 10.86 -11.31
CA ILE A 177 17.11 11.91 -10.72
C ILE A 177 16.18 13.10 -10.49
N TYR A 178 15.60 13.21 -9.30
CA TYR A 178 15.03 14.49 -8.88
C TYR A 178 16.19 15.41 -8.47
N ASN A 179 16.49 16.36 -9.34
CA ASN A 179 17.37 17.49 -9.08
C ASN A 179 16.72 18.47 -8.09
N SER A 180 16.56 18.04 -6.85
CA SER A 180 16.40 18.94 -5.71
C SER A 180 17.25 18.42 -4.57
N LYS A 181 18.57 18.41 -4.81
CA LYS A 181 19.52 18.38 -3.72
C LYS A 181 19.38 19.72 -3.00
N SER A 182 18.75 19.71 -1.82
CA SER A 182 19.10 20.69 -0.80
C SER A 182 20.63 20.71 -0.72
N GLN A 183 21.24 21.89 -0.82
CA GLN A 183 22.69 22.09 -0.97
C GLN A 183 23.53 21.48 0.19
N ASN A 184 22.90 20.96 1.25
CA ASN A 184 23.53 20.30 2.41
C ASN A 184 23.00 18.87 2.70
N CYS A 185 22.74 18.07 1.66
CA CYS A 185 22.23 16.70 1.83
C CYS A 185 23.35 15.68 2.16
N SER A 186 23.32 15.09 3.36
CA SER A 186 24.21 13.98 3.71
C SER A 186 23.85 12.70 2.95
N LYS A 187 24.83 11.80 2.72
CA LYS A 187 24.58 10.48 2.08
C LYS A 187 23.48 9.69 2.79
N ASN A 188 23.42 9.77 4.12
CA ASN A 188 22.41 9.08 4.92
C ASN A 188 21.01 9.67 4.74
N ASP A 189 20.89 11.00 4.63
CA ASP A 189 19.60 11.64 4.37
C ASP A 189 19.07 11.26 2.98
N PHE A 190 19.95 11.18 1.98
CA PHE A 190 19.57 10.72 0.64
C PHE A 190 19.00 9.29 0.63
N VAL A 191 19.64 8.36 1.35
CA VAL A 191 19.17 6.97 1.46
C VAL A 191 17.81 6.89 2.15
N ARG A 192 17.62 7.64 3.24
CA ARG A 192 16.34 7.71 3.95
C ARG A 192 15.23 8.30 3.08
N TRP A 193 15.49 9.43 2.42
CA TRP A 193 14.55 10.06 1.49
C TRP A 193 14.15 9.12 0.34
N LYS A 194 15.13 8.44 -0.28
CA LYS A 194 14.87 7.46 -1.36
C LYS A 194 13.98 6.31 -0.89
N ASN A 195 14.12 5.87 0.35
CA ASN A 195 13.19 4.87 0.93
C ASN A 195 11.78 5.45 1.08
N CYS A 196 11.67 6.67 1.63
CA CYS A 196 10.38 7.34 1.82
C CYS A 196 9.63 7.53 0.49
N GLN A 197 10.34 7.87 -0.58
CA GLN A 197 9.75 8.05 -1.91
C GLN A 197 9.07 6.83 -2.50
N ARG A 198 9.48 5.61 -2.09
CA ARG A 198 8.89 4.36 -2.59
C ARG A 198 7.60 3.98 -1.86
N ARG A 199 7.17 4.77 -0.88
CA ARG A 199 5.99 4.49 -0.06
C ARG A 199 4.72 5.01 -0.72
N ASP A 200 3.59 4.51 -0.23
CA ASP A 200 2.27 4.79 -0.80
C ASP A 200 1.79 6.22 -0.47
N PHE A 201 1.85 6.60 0.81
CA PHE A 201 1.33 7.86 1.32
C PHE A 201 2.36 8.65 2.12
N THR A 202 2.28 9.98 2.05
CA THR A 202 3.17 10.92 2.76
C THR A 202 3.21 10.66 4.26
N ILE A 203 2.04 10.43 4.86
CA ILE A 203 1.87 10.12 6.28
C ILE A 203 2.51 8.79 6.71
N ASN A 204 2.72 7.86 5.77
CA ASN A 204 3.46 6.61 6.00
C ASN A 204 4.95 6.75 5.64
N GLY A 205 5.36 7.91 5.12
CA GLY A 205 6.71 8.26 4.73
C GLY A 205 7.58 8.79 5.87
N LEU A 206 7.12 8.69 7.12
CA LEU A 206 7.82 9.19 8.28
C LEU A 206 8.78 8.12 8.83
N MET A 207 9.96 8.57 9.28
CA MET A 207 10.96 7.72 9.91
C MET A 207 11.30 8.24 11.30
N PHE A 208 11.44 7.37 12.28
CA PHE A 208 11.81 7.71 13.64
C PHE A 208 13.04 6.93 14.08
N ASN A 209 14.06 7.64 14.56
CA ASN A 209 15.22 7.02 15.19
C ASN A 209 15.08 7.17 16.72
N PRO A 210 14.86 6.07 17.46
CA PRO A 210 14.63 6.13 18.90
C PRO A 210 15.87 6.56 19.69
N TYR A 211 17.08 6.18 19.26
CA TYR A 211 18.32 6.51 19.95
C TYR A 211 18.69 8.00 19.89
N SER A 212 18.43 8.63 18.75
CA SER A 212 18.66 10.07 18.56
C SER A 212 17.43 10.92 18.88
N GLU A 213 16.30 10.28 19.21
CA GLU A 213 15.00 10.90 19.43
C GLU A 213 14.58 11.86 18.30
N LYS A 214 14.88 11.48 17.04
CA LYS A 214 14.62 12.30 15.84
C LYS A 214 13.63 11.66 14.90
N ILE A 215 12.65 12.45 14.47
CA ILE A 215 11.72 12.14 13.40
C ILE A 215 12.19 12.84 12.13
N TYR A 216 12.27 12.09 11.05
CA TYR A 216 12.62 12.57 9.72
C TYR A 216 11.36 12.61 8.87
N ASP A 217 11.04 13.80 8.37
CA ASP A 217 9.94 14.05 7.43
C ASP A 217 10.50 14.71 6.18
N TYR A 218 10.59 13.92 5.11
CA TYR A 218 11.08 14.39 3.81
C TYR A 218 9.95 14.68 2.81
N LEU A 219 8.71 14.35 3.14
CA LEU A 219 7.57 14.33 2.21
C LEU A 219 6.41 15.22 2.67
N GLY A 220 6.53 15.90 3.80
CA GLY A 220 5.46 16.71 4.39
C GLY A 220 4.39 15.89 5.11
N GLY A 221 4.72 14.67 5.54
CA GLY A 221 3.78 13.76 6.21
C GLY A 221 3.20 14.34 7.49
N ILE A 222 3.97 15.13 8.25
CA ILE A 222 3.50 15.77 9.49
C ILE A 222 2.43 16.83 9.20
N GLU A 223 2.57 17.56 8.09
CA GLU A 223 1.57 18.55 7.69
C GLU A 223 0.28 17.89 7.20
N ASP A 224 0.39 16.81 6.45
CA ASP A 224 -0.78 16.04 6.02
C ASP A 224 -1.48 15.37 7.22
N ILE A 225 -0.75 14.92 8.25
CA ILE A 225 -1.36 14.47 9.52
C ILE A 225 -2.14 15.62 10.19
N LYS A 226 -1.54 16.82 10.29
CA LYS A 226 -2.22 17.99 10.89
C LYS A 226 -3.46 18.40 10.12
N LYS A 227 -3.41 18.35 8.78
CA LYS A 227 -4.52 18.67 7.88
C LYS A 227 -5.53 17.50 7.73
N ALA A 228 -5.29 16.37 8.38
CA ALA A 228 -6.06 15.14 8.27
C ALA A 228 -6.27 14.72 6.79
N LYS A 229 -5.17 14.66 6.02
CA LYS A 229 -5.15 14.32 4.60
C LYS A 229 -4.43 13.01 4.33
N VAL A 230 -5.01 12.17 3.47
CA VAL A 230 -4.32 11.02 2.87
C VAL A 230 -3.85 11.43 1.48
N ARG A 231 -2.57 11.79 1.36
CA ARG A 231 -1.91 12.19 0.11
C ARG A 231 -0.92 11.11 -0.32
N THR A 232 -0.90 10.79 -1.61
CA THR A 232 0.09 9.87 -2.20
C THR A 232 1.46 10.54 -2.29
N VAL A 233 2.54 9.75 -2.22
CA VAL A 233 3.91 10.29 -2.31
C VAL A 233 4.23 10.83 -3.71
N ILE A 234 3.84 10.06 -4.74
CA ILE A 234 3.86 10.47 -6.14
C ILE A 234 2.43 10.83 -6.58
N PRO A 235 2.24 11.50 -7.73
CA PRO A 235 0.90 11.84 -8.24
C PRO A 235 -0.05 10.65 -8.23
N ALA A 236 -1.29 10.87 -7.80
CA ALA A 236 -2.22 9.79 -7.44
C ALA A 236 -2.57 8.91 -8.65
N GLY A 237 -2.66 9.51 -9.84
CA GLY A 237 -2.88 8.80 -11.10
C GLY A 237 -1.80 7.75 -11.38
N THR A 238 -0.53 8.15 -11.31
CA THR A 238 0.61 7.24 -11.50
C THR A 238 0.66 6.19 -10.39
N SER A 239 0.52 6.61 -9.13
CA SER A 239 0.60 5.72 -7.97
C SER A 239 -0.41 4.57 -8.04
N PHE A 240 -1.66 4.87 -8.40
CA PHE A 240 -2.72 3.87 -8.46
C PHE A 240 -2.68 3.01 -9.72
N GLN A 241 -2.08 3.50 -10.80
CA GLN A 241 -1.82 2.68 -11.99
C GLN A 241 -0.69 1.67 -11.75
N GLU A 242 0.37 2.07 -11.03
CA GLU A 242 1.46 1.17 -10.64
C GLU A 242 0.98 0.04 -9.72
N ASP A 243 0.18 0.39 -8.70
CA ASP A 243 -0.40 -0.58 -7.76
C ASP A 243 -1.80 -0.15 -7.34
N CYS A 244 -2.81 -0.75 -7.96
CA CYS A 244 -4.21 -0.46 -7.64
C CYS A 244 -4.63 -0.89 -6.22
N ALA A 245 -3.85 -1.74 -5.52
CA ALA A 245 -4.09 -2.03 -4.10
C ALA A 245 -3.91 -0.78 -3.23
N ARG A 246 -3.15 0.23 -3.70
CA ARG A 246 -3.02 1.52 -3.01
C ARG A 246 -4.37 2.26 -2.91
N ILE A 247 -5.32 2.02 -3.82
CA ILE A 247 -6.67 2.59 -3.71
C ILE A 247 -7.39 2.05 -2.47
N LEU A 248 -7.37 0.73 -2.28
CA LEU A 248 -7.95 0.10 -1.09
C LEU A 248 -7.25 0.56 0.19
N ARG A 249 -5.91 0.63 0.16
CA ARG A 249 -5.13 1.14 1.31
C ARG A 249 -5.47 2.59 1.64
N ALA A 250 -5.68 3.45 0.64
CA ALA A 250 -6.12 4.84 0.84
C ALA A 250 -7.47 4.89 1.58
N ILE A 251 -8.45 4.10 1.13
CA ILE A 251 -9.77 4.00 1.77
C ILE A 251 -9.64 3.52 3.22
N ARG A 252 -8.88 2.45 3.45
CA ARG A 252 -8.63 1.89 4.77
C ARG A 252 -8.01 2.92 5.72
N ILE A 253 -6.97 3.60 5.28
CA ILE A 253 -6.28 4.59 6.12
C ILE A 253 -7.18 5.79 6.41
N ALA A 254 -7.90 6.29 5.40
CA ALA A 254 -8.84 7.38 5.55
C ALA A 254 -9.96 7.04 6.55
N ALA A 255 -10.56 5.86 6.43
CA ALA A 255 -11.59 5.37 7.34
C ALA A 255 -11.08 5.23 8.77
N ARG A 256 -9.95 4.56 8.97
CA ARG A 256 -9.38 4.30 10.31
C ARG A 256 -8.96 5.58 11.04
N LEU A 257 -8.45 6.57 10.31
CA LEU A 257 -7.93 7.80 10.89
C LEU A 257 -8.94 8.95 10.89
N GLY A 258 -10.06 8.81 10.18
CA GLY A 258 -11.00 9.92 9.94
C GLY A 258 -10.43 10.99 8.99
N PHE A 259 -9.49 10.61 8.12
CA PHE A 259 -8.84 11.54 7.21
C PHE A 259 -9.63 11.71 5.92
N SER A 260 -9.43 12.84 5.25
CA SER A 260 -10.02 13.16 3.95
C SER A 260 -8.99 13.06 2.83
N PHE A 261 -9.45 12.91 1.59
CA PHE A 261 -8.58 12.94 0.43
C PHE A 261 -8.42 14.38 -0.09
N PRO A 262 -7.21 14.78 -0.55
CA PRO A 262 -7.04 15.91 -1.45
C PRO A 262 -7.88 15.74 -2.74
N LYS A 263 -8.16 16.84 -3.45
CA LYS A 263 -9.00 16.83 -4.66
C LYS A 263 -8.47 15.84 -5.71
N GLU A 264 -7.17 15.90 -6.00
CA GLU A 264 -6.50 15.01 -6.95
C GLU A 264 -6.63 13.53 -6.55
N THR A 265 -6.30 13.18 -5.31
CA THR A 265 -6.41 11.80 -4.81
C THR A 265 -7.86 11.31 -4.87
N ALA A 266 -8.82 12.13 -4.46
CA ALA A 266 -10.24 11.79 -4.51
C ALA A 266 -10.74 11.54 -5.95
N TYR A 267 -10.25 12.32 -6.91
CA TYR A 267 -10.54 12.15 -8.32
C TYR A 267 -10.06 10.79 -8.82
N TYR A 268 -8.77 10.47 -8.63
CA TYR A 268 -8.21 9.21 -9.12
C TYR A 268 -8.72 7.97 -8.38
N VAL A 269 -9.04 8.07 -7.08
CA VAL A 269 -9.72 6.97 -6.34
C VAL A 269 -11.05 6.60 -7.02
N ARG A 270 -11.81 7.60 -7.49
CA ARG A 270 -13.08 7.36 -8.20
C ARG A 270 -12.85 6.85 -9.63
N THR A 271 -12.03 7.56 -10.40
CA THR A 271 -11.83 7.27 -11.83
C THR A 271 -11.19 5.90 -12.05
N LEU A 272 -10.33 5.45 -11.13
CA LEU A 272 -9.66 4.16 -11.20
C LEU A 272 -10.33 3.08 -10.33
N ALA A 273 -11.53 3.30 -9.80
CA ALA A 273 -12.21 2.34 -8.91
C ALA A 273 -12.35 0.94 -9.55
N CYS A 274 -12.68 0.86 -10.84
CA CYS A 274 -12.82 -0.40 -11.56
C CYS A 274 -11.52 -1.20 -11.66
N SER A 275 -10.36 -0.54 -11.56
CA SER A 275 -9.05 -1.21 -11.65
C SER A 275 -8.80 -2.18 -10.50
N VAL A 276 -9.46 -1.98 -9.36
CA VAL A 276 -9.35 -2.83 -8.17
C VAL A 276 -9.83 -4.25 -8.45
N ALA A 277 -10.75 -4.44 -9.40
CA ALA A 277 -11.21 -5.78 -9.81
C ALA A 277 -10.10 -6.64 -10.45
N ARG A 278 -8.95 -6.04 -10.84
CA ARG A 278 -7.79 -6.76 -11.36
C ARG A 278 -6.88 -7.35 -10.27
N LEU A 279 -7.08 -6.97 -9.01
CA LEU A 279 -6.30 -7.49 -7.90
C LEU A 279 -6.60 -8.98 -7.67
N ASP A 280 -5.61 -9.71 -7.18
CA ASP A 280 -5.84 -11.08 -6.74
C ASP A 280 -6.80 -11.11 -5.54
N LYS A 281 -7.60 -12.18 -5.46
CA LYS A 281 -8.63 -12.33 -4.41
C LYS A 281 -8.04 -12.27 -3.01
N ALA A 282 -6.82 -12.79 -2.80
CA ALA A 282 -6.16 -12.78 -1.50
C ALA A 282 -5.83 -11.35 -1.06
N ARG A 283 -5.37 -10.50 -1.97
CA ARG A 283 -5.09 -9.08 -1.72
C ARG A 283 -6.35 -8.28 -1.41
N ILE A 284 -7.43 -8.53 -2.16
CA ILE A 284 -8.74 -7.92 -1.90
C ILE A 284 -9.22 -8.31 -0.50
N LEU A 285 -9.22 -9.62 -0.19
CA LEU A 285 -9.67 -10.14 1.09
C LEU A 285 -8.86 -9.57 2.26
N MET A 286 -7.53 -9.48 2.10
CA MET A 286 -6.65 -8.91 3.11
C MET A 286 -7.01 -7.45 3.42
N GLU A 287 -7.19 -6.59 2.40
CA GLU A 287 -7.57 -5.19 2.63
C GLU A 287 -9.00 -5.06 3.18
N MET A 288 -9.94 -5.91 2.75
CA MET A 288 -11.30 -5.95 3.30
C MET A 288 -11.30 -6.34 4.79
N ASN A 289 -10.55 -7.37 5.17
CA ASN A 289 -10.41 -7.78 6.57
C ASN A 289 -9.86 -6.63 7.42
N TYR A 290 -8.84 -5.92 6.93
CA TYR A 290 -8.31 -4.77 7.65
C TYR A 290 -9.29 -3.59 7.75
N MET A 291 -10.17 -3.38 6.76
CA MET A 291 -11.20 -2.34 6.78
C MET A 291 -12.33 -2.65 7.77
N LEU A 292 -12.76 -3.91 7.82
CA LEU A 292 -13.83 -4.39 8.69
C LEU A 292 -13.37 -4.60 10.14
N ALA A 293 -12.08 -4.83 10.35
CA ALA A 293 -11.49 -4.90 11.68
C ALA A 293 -11.24 -3.49 12.27
N TYR A 294 -10.80 -3.46 13.54
CA TYR A 294 -10.28 -2.27 14.22
C TYR A 294 -11.26 -1.08 14.34
N GLY A 295 -12.57 -1.36 14.38
CA GLY A 295 -13.59 -0.35 14.62
C GLY A 295 -13.80 0.65 13.48
N SER A 296 -13.29 0.38 12.28
CA SER A 296 -13.43 1.26 11.10
C SER A 296 -14.36 0.71 10.01
N ALA A 297 -15.12 -0.36 10.30
CA ALA A 297 -15.97 -1.05 9.32
C ALA A 297 -16.98 -0.10 8.66
N GLU A 298 -17.75 0.63 9.46
CA GLU A 298 -18.77 1.56 8.97
C GLU A 298 -18.17 2.65 8.09
N ALA A 299 -17.13 3.32 8.59
CA ALA A 299 -16.43 4.37 7.86
C ALA A 299 -15.85 3.85 6.53
N SER A 300 -15.29 2.64 6.55
CA SER A 300 -14.72 2.00 5.35
C SER A 300 -15.80 1.72 4.31
N LEU A 301 -16.90 1.09 4.69
CA LEU A 301 -18.02 0.80 3.79
C LEU A 301 -18.64 2.07 3.20
N ARG A 302 -18.77 3.13 4.00
CA ARG A 302 -19.22 4.45 3.49
C ARG A 302 -18.27 5.02 2.45
N LEU A 303 -16.96 4.95 2.68
CA LEU A 303 -15.99 5.44 1.71
C LEU A 303 -15.99 4.58 0.44
N LEU A 304 -16.08 3.25 0.56
CA LEU A 304 -16.24 2.35 -0.59
C LEU A 304 -17.48 2.71 -1.41
N TRP A 305 -18.61 2.99 -0.76
CA TRP A 305 -19.84 3.41 -1.43
C TRP A 305 -19.70 4.77 -2.11
N ARG A 306 -19.17 5.76 -1.37
CA ARG A 306 -18.96 7.13 -1.83
C ARG A 306 -18.10 7.20 -3.09
N PHE A 307 -17.09 6.35 -3.20
CA PHE A 307 -16.15 6.32 -4.31
C PHE A 307 -16.47 5.26 -5.38
N GLY A 308 -17.50 4.44 -5.19
CA GLY A 308 -17.92 3.42 -6.16
C GLY A 308 -17.07 2.17 -6.20
N LEU A 309 -16.30 1.92 -5.14
CA LEU A 309 -15.58 0.66 -5.00
C LEU A 309 -16.49 -0.47 -4.52
N LEU A 310 -17.57 -0.16 -3.80
CA LEU A 310 -18.46 -1.18 -3.25
C LEU A 310 -19.09 -2.05 -4.35
N GLU A 311 -19.40 -1.48 -5.52
CA GLU A 311 -19.97 -2.20 -6.67
C GLU A 311 -19.02 -3.27 -7.23
N HIS A 312 -17.72 -3.06 -7.09
CA HIS A 312 -16.70 -3.98 -7.58
C HIS A 312 -16.32 -5.05 -6.54
N LEU A 313 -16.43 -4.73 -5.25
CA LEU A 313 -16.01 -5.62 -4.17
C LEU A 313 -17.16 -6.44 -3.57
N LEU A 314 -18.34 -5.83 -3.44
CA LEU A 314 -19.53 -6.34 -2.77
C LEU A 314 -20.78 -5.97 -3.59
N PRO A 315 -20.97 -6.57 -4.78
CA PRO A 315 -21.99 -6.13 -5.75
C PRO A 315 -23.43 -6.30 -5.22
N PHE A 316 -23.72 -7.39 -4.51
CA PHE A 316 -25.06 -7.62 -3.93
C PHE A 316 -25.41 -6.54 -2.90
N GLN A 317 -24.41 -6.16 -2.10
CA GLN A 317 -24.54 -5.16 -1.07
C GLN A 317 -24.67 -3.74 -1.66
N ALA A 318 -23.93 -3.45 -2.73
CA ALA A 318 -24.09 -2.21 -3.49
C ALA A 318 -25.50 -2.10 -4.12
N ALA A 319 -26.05 -3.21 -4.62
CA ALA A 319 -27.42 -3.25 -5.12
C ALA A 319 -28.45 -2.97 -4.02
N TYR A 320 -28.25 -3.52 -2.81
CA TYR A 320 -29.09 -3.23 -1.64
C TYR A 320 -29.03 -1.75 -1.21
N PHE A 321 -27.86 -1.13 -1.22
CA PHE A 321 -27.75 0.31 -0.94
C PHE A 321 -28.46 1.16 -2.01
N SER A 322 -28.39 0.73 -3.27
CA SER A 322 -29.08 1.41 -4.36
C SER A 322 -30.60 1.30 -4.24
N SER A 323 -31.13 0.12 -3.92
CA SER A 323 -32.58 -0.12 -3.78
C SER A 323 -33.18 0.62 -2.58
N THR A 324 -32.43 0.73 -1.49
CA THR A 324 -32.81 1.50 -0.28
C THR A 324 -32.61 3.01 -0.42
N ARG A 325 -32.23 3.50 -1.62
CA ARG A 325 -31.94 4.91 -1.92
C ARG A 325 -30.85 5.54 -1.02
N PHE A 326 -29.92 4.72 -0.52
CA PHE A 326 -28.82 5.18 0.31
C PHE A 326 -27.85 6.04 -0.52
N LYS A 327 -27.83 7.36 -0.27
CA LYS A 327 -27.05 8.29 -1.09
C LYS A 327 -25.54 8.11 -0.86
N ARG A 328 -24.75 8.12 -1.94
CA ARG A 328 -23.27 8.04 -1.89
C ARG A 328 -22.59 9.16 -1.10
N LYS A 329 -23.27 10.29 -0.89
CA LYS A 329 -22.76 11.44 -0.12
C LYS A 329 -23.29 11.51 1.32
N ASP A 330 -24.00 10.48 1.78
CA ASP A 330 -24.63 10.53 3.10
C ASP A 330 -23.58 10.51 4.24
N LYS A 331 -23.74 11.45 5.17
CA LYS A 331 -22.86 11.66 6.33
C LYS A 331 -23.51 11.23 7.65
N GLY A 332 -24.83 10.99 7.70
CA GLY A 332 -25.51 10.62 8.94
C GLY A 332 -25.24 9.17 9.32
N THR A 333 -25.00 8.87 10.60
CA THR A 333 -24.96 7.51 11.16
C THR A 333 -26.29 6.83 10.84
N ASN A 334 -26.25 5.76 10.06
CA ASN A 334 -27.45 5.07 9.62
C ASN A 334 -27.45 3.68 10.24
N MET A 335 -28.49 3.38 11.02
CA MET A 335 -28.75 2.06 11.60
C MET A 335 -28.67 0.93 10.57
N LEU A 336 -29.01 1.21 9.31
CA LEU A 336 -28.89 0.28 8.18
C LEU A 336 -27.46 -0.22 7.96
N LEU A 337 -26.45 0.63 8.16
CA LEU A 337 -25.04 0.26 7.99
C LEU A 337 -24.53 -0.60 9.15
N VAL A 338 -25.07 -0.39 10.36
CA VAL A 338 -24.78 -1.19 11.55
C VAL A 338 -25.38 -2.60 11.42
N SER A 339 -26.65 -2.71 11.05
CA SER A 339 -27.31 -4.00 10.78
C SER A 339 -26.62 -4.78 9.66
N PHE A 340 -26.12 -4.06 8.65
CA PHE A 340 -25.38 -4.62 7.53
C PHE A 340 -23.98 -5.13 7.91
N ILE A 341 -23.24 -4.42 8.77
CA ILE A 341 -21.97 -4.90 9.31
C ILE A 341 -22.18 -6.16 10.15
N LEU A 342 -23.22 -6.19 10.98
CA LEU A 342 -23.56 -7.37 11.79
C LEU A 342 -23.89 -8.58 10.89
N ALA A 343 -24.63 -8.39 9.80
CA ALA A 343 -24.95 -9.45 8.84
C ALA A 343 -23.71 -9.95 8.07
N LEU A 344 -22.79 -9.06 7.66
CA LEU A 344 -21.53 -9.45 7.02
C LEU A 344 -20.61 -10.22 7.96
N VAL A 345 -20.49 -9.80 9.23
CA VAL A 345 -19.71 -10.52 10.23
C VAL A 345 -20.30 -11.91 10.47
N TYR A 346 -21.63 -12.03 10.53
CA TYR A 346 -22.31 -13.32 10.68
C TYR A 346 -22.12 -14.25 9.47
N CYS A 347 -22.25 -13.74 8.23
CA CYS A 347 -22.04 -14.55 7.03
C CYS A 347 -20.58 -14.95 6.81
N CYS A 348 -19.60 -14.13 7.20
CA CYS A 348 -18.19 -14.46 7.03
C CYS A 348 -17.64 -15.43 8.10
N TYR A 349 -18.39 -15.74 9.16
CA TYR A 349 -17.96 -16.62 10.26
C TYR A 349 -18.69 -17.97 10.30
N VAL A 350 -19.69 -18.18 9.42
CA VAL A 350 -20.58 -19.36 9.46
C VAL A 350 -20.38 -20.31 8.27
N ASP A 351 -19.47 -20.04 7.34
CA ASP A 351 -19.11 -20.96 6.24
C ASP A 351 -17.65 -21.42 6.29
#